data_AF-A0A6G7Y598-F1
#
_entry.id   AF-A0A6G7Y598-F1
#
_cell.length_a   1.000
_cell.length_b   1.000
_cell.length_c   1.000
_cell.angle_alpha   90.00
_cell.angle_beta   90.00
_cell.angle_gamma   90.00
#
_symmetry.space_group_name_H-M   'P 1'
#
loop_
_entity.id
_entity.type
_entity.pdbx_description
1 polymer ?
#
loop_
_entity_poly.entity_id
_entity_poly.type
_entity_poly.pdbx_seq_one_letter_code
_entity_poly.pdbx_strand_id
1 'polypeptide(L)' 'MDTPIFAFFALAYLGLLLWGVALARRSGFATPANLPLLVVAALVYDNAIIALGGVIGEGRRWRG' A
#
# COMPACT_ATOMS: atom_id res chain seq x y z
N MET A 1 3.00 16.03 -8.08
CA MET A 1 2.60 14.63 -8.33
C MET A 1 1.26 14.45 -7.66
N ASP A 2 0.25 13.91 -8.32
CA ASP A 2 -1.11 13.90 -7.80
C ASP A 2 -1.24 12.92 -6.63
N THR A 3 -1.03 13.42 -5.41
CA THR A 3 -1.22 12.73 -4.12
C THR A 3 -2.47 11.83 -4.05
N PRO A 4 -3.63 12.20 -4.63
CA PRO A 4 -4.83 11.34 -4.61
C PRO A 4 -4.63 9.98 -5.29
N ILE A 5 -3.79 9.89 -6.33
CA ILE A 5 -3.61 8.62 -7.05
C ILE A 5 -2.83 7.61 -6.21
N PHE A 6 -1.84 8.08 -5.45
CA PHE A 6 -1.08 7.25 -4.52
C PHE A 6 -1.95 6.78 -3.36
N ALA A 7 -2.85 7.63 -2.85
CA ALA A 7 -3.82 7.23 -1.84
C ALA A 7 -4.77 6.13 -2.37
N PHE A 8 -5.27 6.27 -3.60
CA PHE A 8 -6.10 5.25 -4.24
C PHE A 8 -5.34 3.93 -4.40
N PHE A 9 -4.11 3.96 -4.93
CA PHE A 9 -3.28 2.76 -5.07
C PHE A 9 -2.97 2.11 -3.73
N ALA A 10 -2.64 2.89 -2.69
CA ALA A 10 -2.41 2.36 -1.35
C ALA A 10 -3.63 1.60 -0.82
N LEU A 11 -4.83 2.15 -0.97
CA LEU A 11 -6.07 1.49 -0.54
C LEU A 11 -6.39 0.24 -1.37
N ALA A 12 -6.22 0.30 -2.70
CA ALA A 12 -6.44 -0.83 -3.59
C ALA A 12 -5.48 -1.99 -3.26
N TYR A 13 -4.19 -1.70 -3.11
CA TYR A 13 -3.20 -2.69 -2.72
C TYR A 13 -3.42 -3.22 -1.30
N LEU A 14 -3.90 -2.39 -0.36
CA LEU A 14 -4.25 -2.84 0.97
C LEU A 14 -5.40 -3.84 0.94
N GLY A 15 -6.45 -3.56 0.16
CA GLY A 15 -7.55 -4.49 -0.05
C GLY A 15 -7.07 -5.81 -0.67
N LEU A 16 -6.21 -5.75 -1.68
CA LEU A 16 -5.62 -6.93 -2.31
C LEU A 16 -4.74 -7.73 -1.34
N LEU A 17 -3.96 -7.06 -0.49
CA LEU A 17 -3.12 -7.69 0.53
C LEU A 17 -3.97 -8.42 1.57
N LEU A 18 -5.03 -7.78 2.07
CA LEU A 18 -5.94 -8.37 3.05
C LEU A 18 -6.66 -9.60 2.48
N TRP A 19 -7.13 -9.51 1.24
CA TRP A 19 -7.71 -10.67 0.54
C TRP A 19 -6.66 -11.77 0.38
N GLY A 20 -5.49 -11.46 -0.18
CA GLY A 20 -4.43 -12.43 -0.42
C GLY A 20 -3.98 -13.15 0.86
N VAL A 21 -3.84 -12.43 1.97
CA VAL A 21 -3.59 -13.03 3.30
C VAL A 21 -4.76 -13.90 3.75
N ALA A 22 -6.00 -13.46 3.59
CA ALA A 22 -7.17 -14.28 3.94
C ALA A 22 -7.25 -15.58 3.13
N LEU A 23 -6.83 -15.55 1.86
CA LEU A 23 -6.74 -16.74 1.00
C LEU A 23 -5.59 -17.66 1.45
N ALA A 24 -4.40 -17.11 1.69
CA ALA A 24 -3.23 -17.86 2.17
C ALA A 24 -3.48 -18.54 3.53
N ARG A 25 -4.31 -17.94 4.39
CA ARG A 25 -4.75 -18.57 5.65
C ARG A 25 -5.56 -19.85 5.43
N ARG A 26 -6.25 -19.98 4.30
CA ARG A 26 -7.08 -21.15 3.96
C ARG A 26 -6.29 -22.21 3.19
N SER A 27 -5.35 -21.80 2.34
CA SER A 27 -4.60 -22.70 1.45
C SER A 27 -3.17 -23.00 1.92
N GLY A 28 -2.70 -22.36 2.99
CA GLY A 28 -1.34 -22.48 3.51
C GLY A 28 -0.41 -21.35 3.03
N PHE A 29 0.45 -20.87 3.93
CA PHE A 29 1.37 -19.74 3.66
C PHE A 29 2.64 -20.15 2.91
N ALA A 30 3.12 -21.37 3.06
CA ALA A 30 4.40 -21.84 2.51
C ALA A 30 4.30 -22.28 1.03
N THR A 31 3.60 -21.50 0.20
CA THR A 31 3.51 -21.76 -1.24
C THR A 31 4.17 -20.62 -2.02
N PRO A 32 4.86 -20.90 -3.13
CA PRO A 32 5.42 -19.86 -4.01
C PRO A 32 4.36 -18.88 -4.52
N ALA A 33 3.11 -19.32 -4.61
CA ALA A 33 1.96 -18.48 -5.01
C ALA A 33 1.70 -17.30 -4.04
N ASN A 34 2.26 -17.34 -2.81
CA ASN A 34 2.15 -16.26 -1.84
C ASN A 34 3.30 -15.25 -1.91
N LEU A 35 4.35 -15.49 -2.71
CA LEU A 35 5.43 -14.50 -2.93
C LEU A 35 4.92 -13.11 -3.34
N PRO A 36 3.89 -12.99 -4.22
CA PRO A 36 3.32 -11.69 -4.55
C PRO A 36 2.76 -10.93 -3.35
N LEU A 37 2.37 -11.59 -2.25
CA LEU A 37 1.89 -10.88 -1.05
C LEU A 37 2.96 -9.96 -0.45
N LEU A 38 4.23 -10.37 -0.52
CA LEU A 38 5.34 -9.54 -0.08
C LEU A 38 5.51 -8.31 -0.99
N VAL A 39 5.36 -8.51 -2.30
CA VAL A 39 5.41 -7.41 -3.29
C VAL A 39 4.26 -6.44 -3.08
N VAL A 40 3.04 -6.94 -2.88
CA VAL A 40 1.87 -6.10 -2.61
C VAL A 40 2.03 -5.36 -1.29
N ALA A 41 2.61 -5.97 -0.25
CA ALA A 41 2.91 -5.28 1.00
C ALA A 41 3.89 -4.10 0.82
N ALA A 42 4.93 -4.27 0.00
CA ALA A 42 5.83 -3.18 -0.35
C ALA A 42 5.11 -2.07 -1.13
N LEU A 43 4.23 -2.43 -2.08
CA LEU A 43 3.42 -1.46 -2.82
C LEU A 43 2.47 -0.67 -1.91
N VAL A 44 1.87 -1.30 -0.89
CA VAL A 44 1.08 -0.59 0.12
C VAL A 44 1.94 0.43 0.85
N TYR A 45 3.13 0.04 1.32
CA TYR A 45 4.03 0.92 2.05
C TYR A 45 4.44 2.14 1.21
N ASP A 46 4.96 1.92 -0.01
CA ASP A 46 5.43 3.00 -0.88
C ASP A 46 4.33 4.02 -1.19
N ASN A 47 3.15 3.54 -1.60
CA ASN A 47 2.04 4.41 -1.96
C ASN A 47 1.45 5.13 -0.73
N ALA A 48 1.42 4.46 0.44
CA ALA A 48 0.97 5.09 1.68
C ALA A 48 1.93 6.19 2.15
N ILE A 49 3.24 5.98 2.07
CA ILE A 49 4.24 6.99 2.44
C ILE A 49 4.13 8.22 1.55
N ILE A 50 3.97 8.05 0.23
CA ILE A 50 3.78 9.19 -0.69
C ILE A 50 2.47 9.92 -0.38
N ALA A 51 1.37 9.20 -0.18
CA ALA A 51 0.07 9.78 0.13
C ALA A 51 0.10 10.58 1.44
N LEU A 52 0.65 9.99 2.52
CA LEU A 52 0.81 10.65 3.81
C LEU A 52 1.80 11.82 3.73
N GLY A 53 2.87 11.67 2.96
CA GLY A 53 3.84 12.73 2.69
C GLY A 53 3.21 13.94 2.00
N GLY A 54 2.22 13.72 1.13
CA GLY A 54 1.42 14.80 0.54
C GLY A 54 0.53 15.49 1.57
N VAL A 55 -0.23 14.73 2.37
CA VAL A 55 -1.12 15.29 3.41
C VAL A 55 -0.35 16.06 4.49
N ILE A 56 0.78 15.52 4.97
CA ILE A 56 1.62 16.14 6.00
C ILE A 56 2.48 17.27 5.39
N GLY A 57 2.95 17.10 4.15
CA GLY A 57 3.80 18.04 3.43
C GLY A 57 3.06 19.31 2.98
N GLU A 58 1.77 19.20 2.64
CA GLU A 58 0.91 20.37 2.37
C GLU A 58 0.77 21.27 3.60
N GLY A 59 0.70 20.72 4.81
CA GLY A 59 0.74 21.48 6.06
C GLY A 59 2.11 22.14 6.36
N ARG A 60 3.19 21.63 5.76
CA ARG A 60 4.56 22.14 5.90
C ARG A 60 4.98 23.12 4.81
N ARG A 61 4.07 23.46 3.88
CA ARG A 61 4.27 24.52 2.89
C ARG A 61 4.12 25.89 3.56
N TRP A 62 4.92 26.14 4.59
CA TRP A 62 5.14 27.48 5.10
C TRP A 62 5.97 28.24 4.07
N ARG A 63 5.40 29.37 3.65
CA ARG A 63 6.06 30.45 2.92
C ARG A 63 7.40 30.76 3.58
N GLY A 64 8.48 30.66 2.82
CA GLY A 64 9.78 31.29 3.05
C GLY A 64 10.24 31.83 1.72
#